data_AF-A0A4P5VQK0-F1
#
_entry.id   AF-A0A4P5VQK0-F1
#
_cell.length_a   1.000
_cell.length_b   1.000
_cell.length_c   1.000
_cell.angle_alpha   90.00
_cell.angle_beta   90.00
_cell.angle_gamma   90.00
#
_symmetry.space_group_name_H-M   'P 1'
#
loop_
_entity.id
_entity.type
_entity.pdbx_description
1 polymer ?
#
loop_
_entity_poly.entity_id
_entity_poly.type
_entity_poly.pdbx_seq_one_letter_code
_entity_poly.pdbx_strand_id
1 'polypeptide(L)'
;MGKWKPNPRLRPRSGRIVQTAERIAEAGAHAEALLGRKVLVKATRRDIVQNVDIIDHLMGPTRERLGCPTDLQTNRLLATIAMQAWNSSRVRGDASAAALAGLREMCRLAPELAPEIWAMLDRARELQPDDRRLLTGVNVEIEGSLLRLRAASIGTP
;
A
#
# COMPACT_ATOMS: atom_id res chain seq x y z
N MET A 1 11.61 -7.14 27.85
CA MET A 1 10.48 -6.65 27.04
C MET A 1 10.47 -5.13 27.05
N GLY A 2 11.02 -4.48 26.03
CA GLY A 2 11.05 -3.01 25.94
C GLY A 2 9.75 -2.49 25.34
N LYS A 3 8.97 -1.73 26.12
CA LYS A 3 7.76 -1.06 25.62
C LYS A 3 8.16 -0.10 24.50
N TRP A 4 7.62 -0.29 23.31
CA TRP A 4 7.74 0.67 22.21
C TRP A 4 7.22 2.02 22.69
N LYS A 5 8.06 3.06 22.61
CA LYS A 5 7.67 4.44 22.86
C LYS A 5 7.56 5.14 21.50
N PRO A 6 6.43 5.75 21.16
CA PRO A 6 6.29 6.48 19.91
C PRO A 6 7.35 7.58 19.84
N ASN A 7 8.14 7.59 18.76
CA ASN A 7 9.17 8.60 18.54
C ASN A 7 8.50 9.97 18.34
N PRO A 8 8.72 10.96 19.22
CA PRO A 8 8.05 12.26 19.14
C PRO A 8 8.47 13.10 17.93
N ARG A 9 9.48 12.67 17.15
CA ARG A 9 9.84 13.26 15.85
C ARG A 9 8.98 12.76 14.70
N LEU A 10 8.20 11.68 14.88
CA LEU A 10 7.16 11.22 13.96
C LEU A 10 5.83 11.96 14.17
N ARG A 11 5.85 13.17 14.72
CA ARG A 11 4.69 14.07 14.70
C ARG A 11 4.24 14.27 13.25
N PRO A 12 2.92 14.38 12.99
CA PRO A 12 2.39 14.26 11.64
C PRO A 12 2.88 15.45 10.80
N ARG A 13 3.78 15.21 9.86
CA ARG A 13 3.83 16.00 8.62
C ARG A 13 2.68 15.51 7.73
N SER A 14 1.46 15.76 8.19
CA SER A 14 0.19 15.35 7.56
C SER A 14 0.05 15.80 6.11
N GLY A 15 0.74 16.87 5.70
CA GLY A 15 0.70 17.33 4.31
C GLY A 15 1.49 16.48 3.32
N ARG A 16 2.61 15.85 3.72
CA ARG A 16 3.53 15.25 2.73
C ARG A 16 3.14 13.81 2.36
N ILE A 17 2.61 13.04 3.30
CA ILE A 17 2.12 11.67 3.03
C ILE A 17 0.80 11.72 2.25
N VAL A 18 -0.06 12.70 2.56
CA VAL A 18 -1.28 12.97 1.77
C VAL A 18 -0.90 13.45 0.36
N GLN A 19 0.07 14.35 0.21
CA GLN A 19 0.59 14.74 -1.11
C GLN A 19 1.24 13.58 -1.87
N THR A 20 1.88 12.63 -1.20
CA THR A 20 2.42 11.44 -1.86
C THR A 20 1.30 10.51 -2.32
N ALA A 21 0.25 10.33 -1.51
CA ALA A 21 -0.95 9.58 -1.91
C ALA A 21 -1.71 10.25 -3.07
N GLU A 22 -1.81 11.59 -3.05
CA GLU A 22 -2.36 12.39 -4.16
C GLU A 22 -1.49 12.26 -5.41
N ARG A 23 -0.16 12.28 -5.30
CA ARG A 23 0.74 12.03 -6.45
C ARG A 23 0.67 10.61 -6.99
N ILE A 24 0.43 9.62 -6.13
CA ILE A 24 0.22 8.23 -6.56
C ILE A 24 -1.13 8.11 -7.28
N ALA A 25 -2.16 8.82 -6.80
CA ALA A 25 -3.44 8.92 -7.48
C ALA A 25 -3.31 9.67 -8.82
N GLU A 26 -2.52 10.74 -8.89
CA GLU A 26 -2.15 11.45 -10.12
C GLU A 26 -1.31 10.58 -11.07
N ALA A 27 -0.41 9.75 -10.56
CA ALA A 27 0.34 8.78 -11.35
C ALA A 27 -0.58 7.66 -11.90
N GLY A 28 -1.61 7.27 -11.12
CA GLY A 28 -2.69 6.41 -11.59
C GLY A 28 -3.52 7.07 -12.70
N ALA A 29 -3.84 8.36 -12.56
CA ALA A 29 -4.50 9.16 -13.60
C ALA A 29 -3.59 9.40 -14.83
N HIS A 30 -2.27 9.48 -14.64
CA HIS A 30 -1.30 9.60 -15.72
C HIS A 30 -1.16 8.28 -16.49
N ALA A 31 -1.25 7.13 -15.80
CA ALA A 31 -1.37 5.82 -16.43
C ALA A 31 -2.67 5.69 -17.24
N GLU A 32 -3.80 6.21 -16.74
CA GLU A 32 -5.04 6.34 -17.54
C GLU A 32 -4.86 7.22 -18.77
N ALA A 33 -4.15 8.35 -18.64
CA ALA A 33 -3.86 9.26 -19.75
C ALA A 33 -2.97 8.61 -20.83
N LEU A 34 -1.99 7.80 -20.44
CA LEU A 34 -1.12 7.03 -21.34
C LEU A 34 -1.87 5.90 -22.08
N LEU A 35 -2.88 5.30 -21.44
CA LEU A 35 -3.66 4.19 -22.00
C LEU A 35 -4.89 4.64 -22.81
N GLY A 36 -5.19 5.95 -22.84
CA GLY A 36 -6.15 6.57 -23.76
C GLY A 36 -7.61 6.14 -23.58
N ARG A 37 -7.96 5.52 -22.45
CA ARG A 37 -9.33 5.06 -22.18
C ARG A 37 -9.73 5.45 -20.77
N LYS A 38 -10.86 6.14 -20.65
CA LYS A 38 -11.53 6.41 -19.37
C LYS A 38 -12.13 5.09 -18.88
N VAL A 39 -11.35 4.31 -18.14
CA VAL A 39 -11.84 3.02 -17.64
C VAL A 39 -12.63 3.29 -16.37
N LEU A 40 -13.93 3.58 -16.54
CA LEU A 40 -14.90 3.50 -15.46
C LEU A 40 -15.04 2.02 -15.05
N VAL A 41 -14.07 1.51 -14.27
CA VAL A 41 -14.15 0.16 -13.70
C VAL A 41 -15.15 0.22 -12.55
N LYS A 42 -16.34 -0.35 -12.75
CA LYS A 42 -17.28 -0.60 -11.66
C LYS A 42 -16.75 -1.80 -10.88
N ALA A 43 -16.06 -1.55 -9.76
CA ALA A 43 -15.52 -2.60 -8.91
C ALA A 43 -16.64 -3.55 -8.44
N THR A 44 -16.50 -4.85 -8.70
CA THR A 44 -17.47 -5.84 -8.20
C THR A 44 -17.18 -6.14 -6.72
N ARG A 45 -18.17 -6.71 -6.01
CA ARG A 45 -17.95 -7.18 -4.62
C ARG A 45 -16.80 -8.19 -4.54
N ARG A 46 -16.64 -9.03 -5.57
CA ARG A 46 -15.55 -10.02 -5.66
C ARG A 46 -14.19 -9.34 -5.77
N ASP A 47 -14.07 -8.30 -6.59
CA ASP A 47 -12.82 -7.55 -6.75
C ASP A 47 -12.43 -6.84 -5.46
N ILE A 48 -13.41 -6.24 -4.76
CA ILE A 48 -13.19 -5.59 -3.46
C ILE A 48 -12.65 -6.59 -2.43
N VAL A 49 -13.26 -7.78 -2.33
CA VAL A 49 -12.79 -8.83 -1.41
C VAL A 49 -11.37 -9.25 -1.75
N GLN A 50 -11.08 -9.55 -3.03
CA GLN A 50 -9.73 -9.93 -3.45
C GLN A 50 -8.69 -8.84 -3.17
N ASN A 51 -9.02 -7.57 -3.43
CA ASN A 51 -8.12 -6.45 -3.17
C ASN A 51 -7.85 -6.28 -1.66
N VAL A 52 -8.88 -6.51 -0.83
CA VAL A 52 -8.73 -6.51 0.63
C VAL A 52 -7.84 -7.65 1.09
N ASP A 53 -8.03 -8.85 0.56
CA ASP A 53 -7.24 -10.04 0.89
C ASP A 53 -5.76 -9.83 0.53
N ILE A 54 -5.48 -9.19 -0.62
CA ILE A 54 -4.11 -8.81 -1.02
C ILE A 54 -3.49 -7.88 0.04
N ILE A 55 -4.16 -6.79 0.40
CA ILE A 55 -3.62 -5.84 1.37
C ILE A 55 -3.42 -6.50 2.73
N ASP A 56 -4.41 -7.25 3.22
CA ASP A 56 -4.35 -7.89 4.52
C ASP A 56 -3.20 -8.91 4.58
N HIS A 57 -3.04 -9.72 3.53
CA HIS A 57 -1.93 -10.67 3.42
C HIS A 57 -0.55 -9.98 3.44
N LEU A 58 -0.42 -8.88 2.71
CA LEU A 58 0.83 -8.12 2.66
C LEU A 58 1.15 -7.46 4.00
N MET A 59 0.18 -6.87 4.68
CA MET A 59 0.44 -6.15 5.93
C MET A 59 0.43 -7.04 7.18
N GLY A 60 -0.28 -8.17 7.18
CA GLY A 60 -0.53 -9.05 8.32
C GLY A 60 0.72 -9.41 9.12
N PRO A 61 1.73 -10.06 8.51
CA PRO A 61 2.98 -10.43 9.19
C PRO A 61 3.70 -9.25 9.85
N THR A 62 3.72 -8.08 9.19
CA THR A 62 4.35 -6.88 9.74
C THR A 62 3.53 -6.32 10.91
N ARG A 63 2.18 -6.36 10.85
CA ARG A 63 1.31 -5.95 11.96
C ARG A 63 1.50 -6.82 13.20
N GLU A 64 1.59 -8.13 13.01
CA GLU A 64 1.81 -9.10 14.09
C GLU A 64 3.16 -8.85 14.77
N ARG A 65 4.22 -8.72 13.97
CA ARG A 65 5.58 -8.47 14.48
C ARG A 65 5.69 -7.13 15.21
N LEU A 66 5.02 -6.09 14.71
CA LEU A 66 5.00 -4.77 15.35
C LEU A 66 3.98 -4.66 16.49
N GLY A 67 3.14 -5.68 16.72
CA GLY A 67 2.10 -5.66 17.74
C GLY A 67 1.11 -4.50 17.58
N CYS A 68 0.62 -4.27 16.35
CA CYS A 68 -0.17 -3.08 15.98
C CYS A 68 -1.67 -3.36 15.74
N PRO A 69 -2.47 -3.85 16.72
CA PRO A 69 -3.84 -4.26 16.47
C PRO A 69 -4.83 -3.09 16.33
N THR A 70 -4.65 -1.98 17.05
CA THR A 70 -5.70 -0.95 17.21
C THR A 70 -5.27 0.48 16.87
N ASP A 71 -4.03 0.71 16.42
CA ASP A 71 -3.61 2.06 16.02
C ASP A 71 -4.01 2.37 14.57
N LEU A 72 -4.95 3.29 14.40
CA LEU A 72 -5.50 3.65 13.08
C LEU A 72 -4.43 4.22 12.16
N GLN A 73 -3.54 5.07 12.68
CA GLN A 73 -2.54 5.74 11.85
C GLN A 73 -1.47 4.75 11.34
N THR A 74 -0.99 3.86 12.19
CA THR A 74 -0.03 2.81 11.81
C THR A 74 -0.66 1.83 10.83
N ASN A 75 -1.91 1.41 11.04
CA ASN A 75 -2.59 0.52 10.09
C ASN A 75 -2.82 1.20 8.73
N ARG A 76 -3.16 2.51 8.69
CA ARG A 76 -3.23 3.28 7.44
C ARG A 76 -1.88 3.35 6.72
N LEU A 77 -0.80 3.59 7.46
CA LEU A 77 0.54 3.63 6.89
C LEU A 77 0.94 2.27 6.31
N LEU A 78 0.74 1.19 7.07
CA LEU A 78 1.02 -0.17 6.62
C LEU A 78 0.21 -0.55 5.38
N ALA A 79 -1.08 -0.21 5.34
CA ALA A 79 -1.92 -0.44 4.17
C ALA A 79 -1.41 0.35 2.94
N THR A 80 -0.94 1.59 3.14
CA THR A 80 -0.35 2.40 2.07
C THR A 80 0.95 1.79 1.55
N ILE A 81 1.82 1.31 2.45
CA ILE A 81 3.05 0.61 2.07
C ILE A 81 2.73 -0.68 1.31
N ALA A 82 1.74 -1.46 1.77
CA ALA A 82 1.28 -2.67 1.08
C ALA A 82 0.77 -2.38 -0.33
N MET A 83 -0.02 -1.31 -0.49
CA MET A 83 -0.46 -0.84 -1.80
C MET A 83 0.72 -0.49 -2.71
N GLN A 84 1.73 0.21 -2.19
CA GLN A 84 2.93 0.57 -2.95
C GLN A 84 3.80 -0.63 -3.31
N ALA A 85 3.93 -1.60 -2.39
CA ALA A 85 4.62 -2.86 -2.62
C ALA A 85 3.93 -3.67 -3.72
N TRP A 86 2.59 -3.80 -3.63
CA TRP A 86 1.78 -4.43 -4.67
C TRP A 86 2.00 -3.76 -6.03
N ASN A 87 1.77 -2.46 -6.14
CA ASN A 87 1.90 -1.75 -7.42
C ASN A 87 3.33 -1.85 -7.98
N SER A 88 4.35 -1.68 -7.14
CA SER A 88 5.76 -1.83 -7.53
C SER A 88 6.09 -3.23 -8.05
N SER A 89 5.39 -4.26 -7.58
CA SER A 89 5.57 -5.63 -8.06
C SER A 89 4.93 -5.88 -9.43
N ARG A 90 3.96 -5.06 -9.86
CA ARG A 90 3.19 -5.23 -11.10
C ARG A 90 3.69 -4.40 -12.27
N VAL A 91 4.43 -3.33 -11.98
CA VAL A 91 5.00 -2.46 -13.01
C VAL A 91 6.32 -3.05 -13.53
N ARG A 92 6.48 -3.10 -14.86
CA ARG A 92 7.67 -3.62 -15.55
C ARG A 92 8.41 -2.52 -16.33
N GLY A 93 9.65 -2.80 -16.72
CA GLY A 93 10.49 -1.88 -17.51
C GLY A 93 10.86 -0.61 -16.74
N ASP A 94 11.05 0.50 -17.45
CA ASP A 94 11.50 1.78 -16.87
C ASP A 94 10.54 2.32 -15.81
N ALA A 95 9.23 2.05 -15.96
CA ALA A 95 8.22 2.41 -14.97
C ALA A 95 8.43 1.69 -13.61
N SER A 96 9.12 0.54 -13.60
CA SER A 96 9.44 -0.20 -12.37
C SER A 96 10.41 0.59 -11.49
N ALA A 97 11.39 1.29 -12.08
CA ALA A 97 12.33 2.11 -11.32
C ALA A 97 11.62 3.28 -10.61
N ALA A 98 10.65 3.90 -11.29
CA ALA A 98 9.81 4.96 -10.72
C ALA A 98 8.88 4.42 -9.62
N ALA A 99 8.24 3.27 -9.83
CA ALA A 99 7.40 2.64 -8.82
C ALA A 99 8.18 2.29 -7.55
N LEU A 100 9.40 1.76 -7.70
CA LEU A 100 10.29 1.43 -6.57
C LEU A 100 10.87 2.66 -5.86
N ALA A 101 10.88 3.84 -6.49
CA ALA A 101 11.44 5.06 -5.90
C ALA A 101 10.70 5.46 -4.61
N GLY A 102 9.38 5.29 -4.58
CA GLY A 102 8.58 5.54 -3.38
C GLY A 102 8.97 4.65 -2.20
N LEU A 103 9.18 3.35 -2.45
CA LEU A 103 9.64 2.41 -1.43
C LEU A 103 11.05 2.74 -0.95
N ARG A 104 11.98 3.07 -1.86
CA ARG A 104 13.35 3.45 -1.51
C ARG A 104 13.39 4.70 -0.64
N GLU A 105 12.58 5.70 -0.98
CA GLU A 105 12.49 6.94 -0.18
C GLU A 105 11.93 6.66 1.21
N MET A 106 10.93 5.77 1.34
CA MET A 106 10.43 5.34 2.64
C MET A 106 11.50 4.61 3.46
N CYS A 107 12.24 3.67 2.86
CA CYS A 107 13.36 3.00 3.50
C CYS A 107 14.48 3.97 3.91
N ARG A 108 14.71 5.05 3.14
CA ARG A 108 15.68 6.09 3.48
C ARG A 108 15.22 6.93 4.68
N LEU A 109 13.93 7.23 4.77
CA LEU A 109 13.34 8.03 5.85
C LEU A 109 13.13 7.23 7.15
N ALA A 110 12.89 5.93 7.04
CA ALA A 110 12.70 5.01 8.17
C ALA A 110 13.51 3.71 7.93
N PRO A 111 14.85 3.75 8.09
CA PRO A 111 15.72 2.60 7.85
C PRO A 111 15.36 1.35 8.66
N GLU A 112 14.81 1.54 9.86
CA GLU A 112 14.35 0.47 10.75
C GLU A 112 13.16 -0.32 10.18
N LEU A 113 12.40 0.27 9.26
CA LEU A 113 11.29 -0.38 8.58
C LEU A 113 11.68 -0.98 7.23
N ALA A 114 12.89 -0.69 6.73
CA ALA A 114 13.34 -1.16 5.42
C ALA A 114 13.25 -2.69 5.24
N PRO A 115 13.63 -3.53 6.22
CA PRO A 115 13.49 -4.98 6.09
C PRO A 115 12.04 -5.41 5.84
N GLU A 116 11.08 -4.76 6.49
CA GLU A 116 9.65 -5.08 6.35
C GLU A 116 9.10 -4.63 5.00
N ILE A 117 9.49 -3.44 4.56
CA ILE A 117 9.06 -2.89 3.27
C ILE A 117 9.54 -3.80 2.14
N TRP A 118 10.80 -4.24 2.18
CA TRP A 118 11.34 -5.15 1.17
C TRP A 118 10.72 -6.54 1.26
N ALA A 119 10.53 -7.09 2.47
CA ALA A 119 9.82 -8.36 2.64
C ALA A 119 8.36 -8.29 2.15
N MET A 120 7.71 -7.12 2.25
CA MET A 120 6.37 -6.90 1.73
C MET A 120 6.36 -6.86 0.20
N LEU A 121 7.36 -6.21 -0.42
CA LEU A 121 7.53 -6.23 -1.88
C LEU A 121 7.79 -7.65 -2.41
N ASP A 122 8.63 -8.42 -1.73
CA ASP A 122 8.94 -9.78 -2.16
C ASP A 122 7.70 -10.68 -2.07
N ARG A 123 6.95 -10.61 -0.97
CA ARG A 123 5.64 -11.28 -0.86
C ARG A 123 4.66 -10.84 -1.96
N ALA A 124 4.64 -9.56 -2.31
CA ALA A 124 3.79 -9.08 -3.39
C ALA A 124 4.18 -9.67 -4.75
N ARG A 125 5.48 -9.89 -5.02
CA ARG A 125 5.95 -10.52 -6.26
C ARG A 125 5.53 -11.99 -6.37
N GLU A 126 5.50 -12.69 -5.24
CA GLU A 126 5.14 -14.12 -5.17
C GLU A 126 3.63 -14.35 -5.19
N LEU A 127 2.87 -13.46 -4.55
CA LEU A 127 1.42 -13.55 -4.46
C LEU A 127 0.81 -13.31 -5.84
N GLN A 128 -0.02 -14.23 -6.36
CA GLN A 128 -0.82 -14.05 -7.59
C GLN A 128 -0.03 -13.44 -8.78
N PRO A 129 0.98 -14.14 -9.32
CA PRO A 129 1.94 -13.58 -10.28
C PRO A 129 1.33 -13.16 -11.63
N ASP A 130 0.18 -13.74 -11.99
CA ASP A 130 -0.53 -13.39 -13.22
C ASP A 130 -1.38 -12.13 -13.09
N ASP A 131 -1.69 -11.71 -11.86
CA ASP A 131 -2.53 -10.56 -11.58
C ASP A 131 -1.81 -9.25 -11.87
N ARG A 132 -2.30 -8.50 -12.86
CA ARG A 132 -1.68 -7.23 -13.29
C ARG A 132 -2.40 -6.00 -12.79
N ARG A 133 -3.41 -6.15 -11.93
CA ARG A 133 -4.19 -5.01 -11.43
C ARG A 133 -3.30 -4.09 -10.58
N LEU A 134 -3.59 -2.80 -10.64
CA LEU A 134 -2.98 -1.80 -9.77
C LEU A 134 -4.00 -1.34 -8.74
N LEU A 135 -3.60 -1.27 -7.48
CA LEU A 135 -4.41 -0.73 -6.41
C LEU A 135 -4.33 0.81 -6.44
N THR A 136 -5.48 1.47 -6.50
CA THR A 136 -5.58 2.94 -6.62
C THR A 136 -5.92 3.62 -5.31
N GLY A 137 -6.41 2.87 -4.34
CA GLY A 137 -6.70 3.39 -3.02
C GLY A 137 -6.98 2.29 -2.01
N VAL A 138 -6.61 2.57 -0.77
CA VAL A 138 -6.93 1.73 0.38
C VAL A 138 -7.43 2.60 1.52
N ASN A 139 -8.58 2.24 2.08
CA ASN A 139 -9.13 2.86 3.27
C ASN A 139 -9.09 1.86 4.42
N VAL A 140 -8.77 2.40 5.61
CA VAL A 140 -8.68 1.65 6.85
C VAL A 140 -9.56 2.34 7.89
N GLU A 141 -10.44 1.55 8.49
CA GLU A 141 -11.33 1.92 9.58
C GLU A 141 -11.11 0.96 10.76
N ILE A 142 -11.22 1.47 11.98
CA ILE A 142 -11.17 0.65 13.20
C ILE A 142 -12.49 0.85 13.94
N GLU A 143 -13.18 -0.26 14.20
CA GLU A 143 -14.46 -0.31 14.90
C GLU A 143 -14.30 -1.25 16.10
N GLY A 144 -14.01 -0.68 17.28
CA GLY A 144 -13.65 -1.44 18.47
C GLY A 144 -12.33 -2.22 18.27
N SER A 145 -12.40 -3.55 18.33
CA SER A 145 -11.27 -4.46 18.05
C SER A 145 -11.18 -4.89 16.59
N LEU A 146 -12.11 -4.46 15.74
CA LEU A 146 -12.17 -4.87 14.34
C LEU A 146 -11.44 -3.88 13.45
N LEU A 147 -10.54 -4.40 12.61
CA LEU A 147 -9.96 -3.67 11.49
C LEU A 147 -10.82 -3.90 10.24
N ARG A 148 -11.27 -2.83 9.60
CA ARG A 148 -12.00 -2.88 8.33
C ARG A 148 -11.15 -2.25 7.24
N LEU A 149 -10.91 -3.03 6.19
CA LEU A 149 -10.17 -2.62 5.00
C LEU A 149 -11.12 -2.47 3.82
N ARG A 150 -10.87 -1.47 2.97
CA ARG A 150 -11.48 -1.36 1.65
C ARG A 150 -10.40 -0.98 0.66
N ALA A 151 -10.31 -1.68 -0.45
CA ALA A 151 -9.30 -1.42 -1.47
C ALA A 151 -9.94 -1.36 -2.87
N ALA A 152 -9.53 -0.37 -3.65
CA ALA A 152 -9.93 -0.16 -5.03
C ALA A 152 -8.76 -0.47 -5.97
N SER A 153 -9.08 -0.96 -7.17
CA SER A 153 -8.09 -1.28 -8.19
C SER A 153 -8.55 -0.88 -9.58
N ILE A 154 -7.58 -0.79 -10.48
CA ILE A 154 -7.77 -0.72 -11.93
C ILE A 154 -7.04 -1.88 -12.59
N GLY A 155 -7.50 -2.28 -13.77
CA GLY A 155 -6.97 -3.43 -14.50
C GLY A 155 -7.72 -4.72 -14.18
N THR A 156 -7.38 -5.77 -14.93
CA THR A 156 -7.92 -7.11 -14.74
C THR A 156 -6.96 -7.97 -13.91
N PRO A 157 -7.50 -8.95 -13.15
CA PRO A 157 -6.71 -10.08 -12.71
C PRO A 157 -6.00 -10.78 -13.88
#